data_AF-A0A497S4F2-F1
#
_entry.id   AF-A0A497S4F2-F1
#
_cell.length_a   1.000
_cell.length_b   1.000
_cell.length_c   1.000
_cell.angle_alpha   90.00
_cell.angle_beta   90.00
_cell.angle_gamma   90.00
#
_symmetry.space_group_name_H-M   'P 1'
#
loop_
_entity.id
_entity.type
_entity.pdbx_description
1 polymer ?
#
loop_
_entity_poly.entity_id
_entity_poly.type
_entity_poly.pdbx_seq_one_letter_code
_entity_poly.pdbx_strand_id
1 'polypeptide(L)'
;MLVIILISIIIMKMKFNAKKGLVVFLIPFALIVNVSAVFESYKCVAADGNQCTDGSEPTVMCDTGAGGNCPVICAAECGSATGCMSGSCESCCSAGTCNRYGAGTDEFDACMDACVGTCEVNKQFCEIILILQSIAIGLAVLMLTINGFKWMTADDASGRTDAKRGVYYVFIGLALVIIAFALVNYLYIGEVTCPF
;
A
#
# COMPACT_ATOMS: atom_id res chain seq x y z
N MET A 1 24.40 -14.41 -12.93
CA MET A 1 22.92 -14.44 -13.09
C MET A 1 22.33 -15.85 -13.07
N LEU A 2 22.91 -16.85 -13.75
CA LEU A 2 22.40 -18.24 -13.79
C LEU A 2 22.44 -18.98 -12.43
N VAL A 3 23.35 -18.59 -11.54
CA VAL A 3 23.51 -19.20 -10.19
C VAL A 3 22.39 -18.79 -9.22
N ILE A 4 21.84 -17.58 -9.36
CA ILE A 4 20.78 -17.07 -8.47
C ILE A 4 19.45 -17.81 -8.75
N ILE A 5 19.16 -18.09 -10.03
CA ILE A 5 17.97 -18.84 -10.44
C ILE A 5 18.03 -20.31 -9.97
N LEU A 6 19.22 -20.92 -9.96
CA LEU A 6 19.42 -22.30 -9.48
C LEU A 6 19.19 -22.45 -7.97
N ILE A 7 19.55 -21.42 -7.18
CA ILE A 7 19.35 -21.44 -5.72
C ILE A 7 17.85 -21.31 -5.38
N SER A 8 17.10 -20.48 -6.12
CA SER A 8 15.64 -20.34 -5.90
C SER A 8 14.86 -21.62 -6.25
N ILE A 9 15.29 -22.39 -7.24
CA ILE A 9 14.64 -23.65 -7.64
C ILE A 9 14.86 -24.76 -6.59
N ILE A 10 16.01 -24.78 -5.91
CA ILE A 10 16.32 -25.78 -4.89
C ILE A 10 15.47 -25.56 -3.62
N ILE A 11 15.14 -24.31 -3.27
CA ILE A 11 14.37 -23.99 -2.06
C ILE A 11 12.88 -24.40 -2.20
N MET A 12 12.31 -24.42 -3.41
CA MET A 12 10.89 -24.75 -3.61
C MET A 12 10.53 -26.24 -3.52
N LYS A 13 11.50 -27.17 -3.48
CA LYS A 13 11.20 -28.61 -3.48
C LYS A 13 11.33 -29.30 -2.12
N MET A 14 11.33 -28.56 -1.02
CA MET A 14 11.26 -29.15 0.32
C MET A 14 9.82 -29.18 0.83
N LYS A 15 9.14 -30.27 0.46
CA LYS A 15 7.87 -30.72 1.03
C LYS A 15 8.03 -30.83 2.55
N PHE A 16 7.48 -29.86 3.26
CA PHE A 16 7.44 -29.79 4.72
C PHE A 16 6.77 -31.05 5.27
N ASN A 17 7.59 -32.02 5.69
CA ASN A 17 7.14 -33.15 6.49
C ASN A 17 7.70 -32.96 7.90
N ALA A 18 6.94 -32.22 8.69
CA ALA A 18 7.20 -31.96 10.09
C ALA A 18 7.18 -33.28 10.86
N LYS A 19 8.36 -33.86 11.15
CA LYS A 19 8.55 -34.57 12.43
C LYS A 19 9.96 -34.96 12.82
N LYS A 20 10.98 -34.99 11.95
CA LYS A 20 12.33 -35.44 12.36
C LYS A 20 13.40 -34.80 11.48
N GLY A 21 14.39 -34.15 12.09
CA GLY A 21 15.57 -33.68 11.35
C GLY A 21 16.23 -32.42 11.89
N LEU A 22 16.34 -32.31 13.22
CA LEU A 22 17.38 -31.50 13.85
C LEU A 22 18.74 -32.12 13.47
N VAL A 23 19.75 -31.28 13.27
CA VAL A 23 21.17 -31.64 13.07
C VAL A 23 21.54 -32.09 11.66
N VAL A 24 21.84 -31.14 10.76
CA VAL A 24 23.03 -31.11 9.89
C VAL A 24 23.07 -29.71 9.27
N PHE A 25 23.98 -28.85 9.72
CA PHE A 25 24.71 -27.84 8.93
C PHE A 25 25.46 -26.90 9.90
N LEU A 26 26.48 -27.47 10.54
CA LEU A 26 27.62 -26.75 11.11
C LEU A 26 28.83 -27.33 10.40
N ILE A 27 29.47 -26.60 9.48
CA ILE A 27 30.82 -25.97 9.59
C ILE A 27 31.25 -25.69 8.11
N PRO A 28 32.07 -24.68 7.73
CA PRO A 28 32.48 -23.43 8.39
C PRO A 28 32.23 -22.18 7.50
N PHE A 29 31.48 -21.20 7.99
CA PHE A 29 31.45 -19.83 7.43
C PHE A 29 32.46 -18.95 8.19
N ALA A 30 33.72 -19.38 8.24
CA ALA A 30 34.80 -18.64 8.91
C ALA A 30 35.58 -17.82 7.88
N LEU A 31 34.92 -16.84 7.27
CA LEU A 31 35.47 -15.66 6.60
C LEU A 31 34.31 -14.71 6.24
N ILE A 32 33.42 -14.45 7.19
CA ILE A 32 32.60 -13.24 7.14
C ILE A 32 33.48 -12.17 7.77
N VAL A 33 34.12 -11.36 6.93
CA VAL A 33 34.61 -10.05 7.37
C VAL A 33 33.44 -9.37 8.08
N ASN A 34 33.65 -9.02 9.35
CA ASN A 34 32.73 -8.25 10.16
C ASN A 34 32.50 -6.89 9.50
N VAL A 35 31.59 -6.82 8.53
CA VAL A 35 30.92 -5.58 8.17
C VAL A 35 29.67 -5.56 9.02
N SER A 36 29.84 -5.15 10.28
CA SER A 36 28.71 -4.76 11.11
C SER A 36 28.17 -3.47 10.50
N ALA A 37 27.23 -3.58 9.56
CA ALA A 37 26.41 -2.45 9.19
C ALA A 37 25.67 -2.02 10.46
N VAL A 38 26.05 -0.87 11.01
CA VAL A 38 25.42 -0.28 12.18
C VAL A 38 24.17 0.42 11.65
N PHE A 39 23.04 -0.27 11.69
CA PHE A 39 21.75 0.33 11.39
C PHE A 39 21.32 1.17 12.59
N GLU A 40 21.34 2.48 12.42
CA GLU A 40 20.85 3.43 13.43
C GLU A 40 19.58 4.12 12.92
N SER A 41 18.73 4.54 13.87
CA SER A 41 17.61 5.40 13.56
C SER A 41 18.15 6.80 13.23
N TYR A 42 17.97 7.24 12.00
CA TYR A 42 18.37 8.54 11.53
C TYR A 42 17.13 9.41 11.31
N LYS A 43 17.16 10.64 11.82
CA LYS A 43 16.12 11.63 11.57
C LYS A 43 16.48 12.45 10.35
N CYS A 44 15.56 12.56 9.41
CA CYS A 44 15.71 13.38 8.22
C CYS A 44 15.59 14.86 8.62
N VAL A 45 16.69 15.46 9.08
CA VAL A 45 16.70 16.82 9.62
C VAL A 45 16.96 17.87 8.54
N ALA A 46 16.41 19.07 8.77
CA ALA A 46 16.59 20.23 7.91
C ALA A 46 18.06 20.62 7.68
N ALA A 47 18.91 20.43 8.69
CA ALA A 47 20.32 20.84 8.69
C ALA A 47 21.14 20.12 7.62
N ASP A 48 20.76 18.90 7.26
CA ASP A 48 21.43 18.07 6.27
C ASP A 48 20.80 18.21 4.86
N GLY A 49 19.80 19.09 4.71
CA GLY A 49 19.04 19.24 3.47
C GLY A 49 18.02 18.14 3.20
N ASN A 50 17.82 17.22 4.14
CA ASN A 50 17.06 15.97 3.97
C ASN A 50 15.60 16.02 4.47
N GLN A 51 15.14 17.18 4.96
CA GLN A 51 13.75 17.35 5.38
C GLN A 51 12.79 17.35 4.18
N CYS A 52 11.57 16.86 4.41
CA CYS A 52 10.52 16.88 3.41
C CYS A 52 10.02 18.32 3.15
N THR A 53 9.37 18.53 2.00
CA THR A 53 8.91 19.87 1.58
C THR A 53 7.82 20.46 2.48
N ASP A 54 7.07 19.60 3.17
CA ASP A 54 6.08 19.94 4.19
C ASP A 54 6.69 20.27 5.57
N GLY A 55 8.01 20.15 5.72
CA GLY A 55 8.71 20.32 6.99
C GLY A 55 8.66 19.08 7.89
N SER A 56 8.17 17.95 7.39
CA SER A 56 8.20 16.68 8.12
C SER A 56 9.63 16.15 8.22
N GLU A 57 9.96 15.63 9.41
CA GLU A 57 11.25 15.00 9.72
C GLU A 57 11.02 13.50 10.01
N PRO A 58 10.77 12.66 8.98
CA PRO A 58 10.59 11.24 9.18
C PRO A 58 11.86 10.62 9.77
N THR A 59 11.68 9.54 10.53
CA THR A 59 12.80 8.76 11.07
C THR A 59 12.93 7.50 10.26
N VAL A 60 14.08 7.31 9.62
CA VAL A 60 14.38 6.16 8.76
C VAL A 60 15.48 5.32 9.39
N MET A 61 15.54 4.04 9.03
CA MET A 61 16.66 3.17 9.40
C MET A 61 17.64 3.08 8.24
N CYS A 62 18.88 3.52 8.46
CA CYS A 62 19.90 3.58 7.42
C CYS A 62 21.30 3.34 8.00
N ASP A 63 22.27 3.15 7.12
CA ASP A 63 23.69 3.05 7.47
C ASP A 63 24.28 4.45 7.61
N THR A 64 24.79 4.79 8.80
CA THR A 64 25.41 6.10 9.11
C THR A 64 26.92 6.12 8.87
N GLY A 65 27.50 5.07 8.29
CA GLY A 65 28.92 4.98 7.97
C GLY A 65 29.42 6.01 6.94
N ALA A 66 30.72 6.02 6.67
CA ALA A 66 31.39 6.99 5.77
C ALA A 66 30.98 6.90 4.27
N GLY A 67 29.99 6.08 3.93
CA GLY A 67 29.33 5.99 2.63
C GLY A 67 27.83 5.75 2.78
N GLY A 68 27.25 6.20 3.89
CA GLY A 68 25.86 5.98 4.26
C GLY A 68 24.87 6.55 3.25
N ASN A 69 23.81 5.80 2.98
CA ASN A 69 22.74 6.17 2.06
C ASN A 69 21.54 6.83 2.76
N CYS A 70 21.74 7.34 3.99
CA CYS A 70 20.70 8.02 4.76
C CYS A 70 20.03 9.18 4.00
N PRO A 71 20.74 10.06 3.28
CA PRO A 71 20.11 11.14 2.50
C PRO A 71 19.16 10.60 1.42
N VAL A 72 19.57 9.53 0.73
CA VAL A 72 18.80 8.88 -0.34
C VAL A 72 17.54 8.22 0.22
N ILE A 73 17.64 7.52 1.35
CA ILE A 73 16.50 6.89 2.02
C ILE A 73 15.51 7.95 2.55
N CYS A 74 16.02 9.05 3.12
CA CYS A 74 15.19 10.18 3.53
C CYS A 74 14.42 10.78 2.34
N ALA A 75 15.09 10.96 1.20
CA ALA A 75 14.46 11.47 -0.01
C ALA A 75 13.35 10.54 -0.53
N ALA A 76 13.57 9.22 -0.48
CA ALA A 76 12.54 8.23 -0.83
C ALA A 76 11.33 8.29 0.11
N GLU A 77 11.54 8.42 1.42
CA GLU A 77 10.45 8.54 2.40
C GLU A 77 9.67 9.85 2.23
N CYS A 78 10.34 10.95 1.93
CA CYS A 78 9.67 12.19 1.58
C CYS A 78 8.85 12.05 0.28
N GLY A 79 9.39 11.35 -0.72
CA GLY A 79 8.68 11.05 -1.97
C GLY A 79 7.43 10.21 -1.76
N SER A 80 7.47 9.23 -0.84
CA SER A 80 6.34 8.34 -0.56
C SER A 80 5.17 9.07 0.12
N ALA A 81 5.43 10.13 0.89
CA ALA A 81 4.44 10.99 1.55
C ALA A 81 3.78 12.02 0.61
N THR A 82 3.88 11.84 -0.71
CA THR A 82 3.33 12.79 -1.69
C THR A 82 1.80 12.84 -1.71
N GLY A 83 1.25 14.05 -1.86
CA GLY A 83 -0.18 14.29 -2.11
C GLY A 83 -0.58 14.25 -3.59
N CYS A 84 0.30 13.74 -4.48
CA CYS A 84 0.02 13.67 -5.91
C CYS A 84 -1.06 12.62 -6.22
N MET A 85 -2.29 13.07 -6.44
CA MET A 85 -3.48 12.20 -6.59
C MET A 85 -4.13 12.23 -7.98
N SER A 86 -3.76 13.17 -8.85
CA SER A 86 -4.32 13.24 -10.20
C SER A 86 -3.38 13.93 -11.19
N GLY A 87 -3.24 13.35 -12.38
CA GLY A 87 -2.45 13.88 -13.50
C GLY A 87 -1.16 13.12 -13.80
N SER A 88 -0.22 13.82 -14.44
CA SER A 88 1.13 13.34 -14.77
C SER A 88 1.98 13.26 -13.50
N CYS A 89 2.08 12.06 -12.92
CA CYS A 89 2.84 11.79 -11.69
C CYS A 89 4.25 12.39 -11.74
N GLU A 90 4.95 12.24 -12.86
CA GLU A 90 6.29 12.82 -13.05
C GLU A 90 6.33 14.33 -12.84
N SER A 91 5.39 15.08 -13.43
CA SER A 91 5.34 16.55 -13.28
C SER A 91 4.95 16.99 -11.87
N CYS A 92 4.09 16.22 -11.20
CA CYS A 92 3.67 16.52 -9.83
C CYS A 92 4.81 16.27 -8.84
N CYS A 93 5.51 15.14 -8.99
CA CYS A 93 6.65 14.77 -8.15
C CYS A 93 7.83 15.73 -8.35
N SER A 94 8.17 16.05 -9.60
CA SER A 94 9.30 16.94 -9.92
C SER A 94 9.04 18.40 -9.57
N ALA A 95 7.81 18.91 -9.70
CA ALA A 95 7.48 20.28 -9.33
C ALA A 95 7.16 20.45 -7.83
N GLY A 96 6.67 19.38 -7.20
CA GLY A 96 6.27 19.35 -5.80
C GLY A 96 7.37 18.81 -4.89
N THR A 97 7.15 17.62 -4.32
CA THR A 97 7.93 17.09 -3.20
C THR A 97 9.41 16.90 -3.51
N CYS A 98 9.77 16.53 -4.74
CA CYS A 98 11.15 16.23 -5.13
C CYS A 98 11.93 17.42 -5.70
N ASN A 99 11.29 18.57 -5.92
CA ASN A 99 11.91 19.79 -6.48
C ASN A 99 13.07 20.31 -5.61
N ARG A 100 13.09 19.94 -4.32
CA ARG A 100 14.14 20.34 -3.38
C ARG A 100 15.48 19.67 -3.65
N TYR A 101 15.47 18.48 -4.23
CA TYR A 101 16.69 17.74 -4.57
C TYR A 101 17.21 18.21 -5.93
N GLY A 102 18.53 18.29 -6.07
CA GLY A 102 19.15 18.70 -7.32
C GLY A 102 18.84 17.68 -8.42
N ALA A 103 18.37 18.12 -9.58
CA ALA A 103 18.12 17.22 -10.70
C ALA A 103 19.40 16.45 -11.07
N GLY A 104 19.32 15.12 -11.15
CA GLY A 104 20.45 14.24 -11.46
C GLY A 104 21.31 13.84 -10.25
N THR A 105 20.84 14.04 -9.02
CA THR A 105 21.45 13.43 -7.82
C THR A 105 20.72 12.14 -7.43
N ASP A 106 21.40 11.25 -6.71
CA ASP A 106 20.84 9.96 -6.25
C ASP A 106 19.61 10.18 -5.34
N GLU A 107 19.58 11.28 -4.58
CA GLU A 107 18.43 11.66 -3.75
C GLU A 107 17.21 12.05 -4.58
N PHE A 108 17.42 12.78 -5.68
CA PHE A 108 16.34 13.16 -6.59
C PHE A 108 15.73 11.91 -7.24
N ASP A 109 16.57 10.99 -7.71
CA ASP A 109 16.13 9.75 -8.34
C ASP A 109 15.36 8.86 -7.36
N ALA A 110 15.85 8.72 -6.11
CA ALA A 110 15.15 7.96 -5.07
C ALA A 110 13.82 8.60 -4.64
N CYS A 111 13.77 9.94 -4.54
CA CYS A 111 12.53 10.65 -4.27
C CYS A 111 11.52 10.45 -5.41
N MET A 112 11.97 10.58 -6.66
CA MET A 112 11.12 10.42 -7.85
C MET A 112 10.57 9.01 -7.97
N ASP A 113 11.40 7.98 -7.76
CA ASP A 113 10.97 6.58 -7.84
C ASP A 113 9.91 6.26 -6.77
N ALA A 114 10.12 6.71 -5.53
CA ALA A 114 9.15 6.55 -4.46
C ALA A 114 7.84 7.33 -4.71
N CYS A 115 7.96 8.59 -5.16
CA CYS A 115 6.81 9.46 -5.41
C CYS A 115 5.95 8.96 -6.58
N VAL A 116 6.57 8.62 -7.71
CA VAL A 116 5.87 8.07 -8.88
C VAL A 116 5.29 6.69 -8.55
N GLY A 117 6.03 5.88 -7.81
CA GLY A 117 5.55 4.59 -7.30
C GLY A 117 4.25 4.73 -6.50
N THR A 118 4.22 5.61 -5.49
CA THR A 118 3.01 5.87 -4.70
C THR A 118 1.88 6.45 -5.57
N CYS A 119 2.19 7.39 -6.47
CA CYS A 119 1.20 8.04 -7.33
C CYS A 119 0.49 7.04 -8.28
N GLU A 120 1.24 6.16 -8.96
CA GLU A 120 0.65 5.17 -9.87
C GLU A 120 -0.13 4.09 -9.13
N VAL A 121 0.36 3.67 -7.96
CA VAL A 121 -0.36 2.74 -7.09
C VAL A 121 -1.71 3.35 -6.67
N ASN A 122 -1.71 4.59 -6.18
CA ASN A 122 -2.94 5.28 -5.78
C ASN A 122 -3.93 5.42 -6.94
N LYS A 123 -3.45 5.74 -8.14
CA LYS A 123 -4.28 5.83 -9.34
C LYS A 123 -4.96 4.51 -9.68
N GLN A 124 -4.21 3.40 -9.68
CA GLN A 124 -4.77 2.07 -9.96
C GLN A 124 -5.79 1.65 -8.89
N PHE A 125 -5.48 1.89 -7.61
CA PHE A 125 -6.40 1.58 -6.52
C PHE A 125 -7.70 2.38 -6.61
N CYS A 126 -7.63 3.65 -6.98
CA CYS A 126 -8.82 4.49 -7.15
C CYS A 126 -9.75 3.98 -8.26
N GLU A 127 -9.20 3.58 -9.42
CA GLU A 127 -10.02 3.04 -10.50
C GLU A 127 -10.74 1.74 -10.08
N ILE A 128 -10.03 0.85 -9.39
CA ILE A 128 -10.59 -0.41 -8.90
C ILE A 128 -11.71 -0.16 -7.87
N ILE A 129 -11.48 0.75 -6.93
CA ILE A 129 -12.46 1.11 -5.90
C ILE A 129 -13.74 1.68 -6.53
N LEU A 130 -13.60 2.58 -7.50
CA LEU A 130 -14.76 3.18 -8.19
C LEU A 130 -15.58 2.12 -8.93
N ILE A 131 -14.92 1.17 -9.61
CA ILE A 131 -15.62 0.08 -10.30
C ILE A 131 -16.37 -0.80 -9.28
N LEU A 132 -15.71 -1.22 -8.20
CA LEU A 132 -16.33 -2.01 -7.13
C LEU A 132 -17.54 -1.30 -6.50
N GLN A 133 -17.40 -0.01 -6.21
CA GLN A 133 -18.46 0.81 -5.64
C GLN A 133 -19.65 0.93 -6.59
N SER A 134 -19.40 1.14 -7.88
CA SER A 134 -20.46 1.24 -8.90
C SER A 134 -21.28 -0.07 -8.99
N ILE A 135 -20.63 -1.23 -8.95
CA ILE A 135 -21.27 -2.55 -8.94
C ILE A 135 -22.06 -2.77 -7.65
N ALA A 136 -21.48 -2.45 -6.49
CA ALA A 136 -22.15 -2.60 -5.20
C ALA A 136 -23.44 -1.76 -5.12
N ILE A 137 -23.39 -0.50 -5.56
CA ILE A 137 -24.56 0.38 -5.62
C ILE A 137 -25.59 -0.17 -6.61
N GLY A 138 -25.16 -0.60 -7.80
CA GLY A 138 -26.06 -1.18 -8.80
C GLY A 138 -26.81 -2.41 -8.28
N LEU A 139 -26.12 -3.33 -7.61
CA LEU A 139 -26.73 -4.50 -6.98
C LEU A 139 -27.67 -4.12 -5.84
N ALA A 140 -27.30 -3.14 -5.02
CA ALA A 140 -28.16 -2.65 -3.94
C ALA A 140 -29.48 -2.08 -4.49
N VAL A 141 -29.41 -1.25 -5.53
CA VAL A 141 -30.60 -0.68 -6.20
C VAL A 141 -31.47 -1.79 -6.81
N LEU A 142 -30.87 -2.77 -7.49
CA LEU A 142 -31.60 -3.88 -8.10
C LEU A 142 -32.32 -4.72 -7.05
N MET A 143 -31.62 -5.10 -5.96
CA MET A 143 -32.22 -5.87 -4.86
C MET A 143 -33.31 -5.08 -4.13
N LEU A 144 -33.13 -3.78 -3.89
CA LEU A 144 -34.17 -2.93 -3.30
C LEU A 144 -35.38 -2.83 -4.22
N THR A 145 -35.18 -2.74 -5.53
CA THR A 145 -36.29 -2.66 -6.50
C THR A 145 -37.09 -3.96 -6.52
N ILE A 146 -36.43 -5.12 -6.53
CA ILE A 146 -37.12 -6.43 -6.51
C ILE A 146 -37.90 -6.62 -5.21
N ASN A 147 -37.28 -6.35 -4.05
CA ASN A 147 -37.94 -6.50 -2.76
C ASN A 147 -39.04 -5.46 -2.54
N GLY A 148 -38.84 -4.23 -3.04
CA GLY A 148 -39.84 -3.16 -3.03
C GLY A 148 -41.07 -3.53 -3.86
N PHE A 149 -40.86 -4.02 -5.08
CA PHE A 149 -41.96 -4.48 -5.94
C PHE A 149 -42.71 -5.66 -5.30
N LYS A 150 -41.98 -6.67 -4.79
CA LYS A 150 -42.56 -7.80 -4.07
C LYS A 150 -43.39 -7.37 -2.86
N TRP A 151 -42.96 -6.33 -2.14
CA TRP A 151 -43.73 -5.79 -1.02
C TRP A 151 -45.04 -5.13 -1.44
N MET A 152 -45.03 -4.40 -2.57
CA MET A 152 -46.23 -3.75 -3.12
C MET A 152 -47.23 -4.74 -3.71
N THR A 153 -46.79 -5.83 -4.32
CA THR A 153 -47.65 -6.83 -4.96
C THR A 153 -48.08 -7.99 -4.04
N ALA A 154 -47.66 -7.99 -2.77
CA ALA A 154 -48.01 -9.07 -1.84
C ALA A 154 -49.40 -8.86 -1.21
N ASP A 155 -50.31 -9.78 -1.52
CA ASP A 155 -51.66 -9.85 -0.96
C ASP A 155 -51.69 -10.57 0.40
N ASP A 156 -50.76 -11.49 0.63
CA ASP A 156 -50.65 -12.28 1.86
C ASP A 156 -49.67 -11.66 2.88
N ALA A 157 -49.99 -11.85 4.17
CA ALA A 157 -49.16 -11.33 5.26
C ALA A 157 -47.75 -11.95 5.29
N SER A 158 -47.62 -13.20 4.82
CA SER A 158 -46.35 -13.92 4.76
C SER A 158 -45.39 -13.27 3.76
N GLY A 159 -45.85 -13.02 2.53
CA GLY A 159 -45.07 -12.37 1.47
C GLY A 159 -44.56 -10.99 1.86
N ARG A 160 -45.33 -10.22 2.64
CA ARG A 160 -44.91 -8.92 3.17
C ARG A 160 -43.79 -9.03 4.20
N THR A 161 -43.80 -10.06 5.05
CA THR A 161 -42.72 -10.27 6.04
C THR A 161 -41.41 -10.69 5.38
N ASP A 162 -41.47 -11.49 4.33
CA ASP A 162 -40.28 -11.90 3.58
C ASP A 162 -39.66 -10.73 2.81
N ALA A 163 -40.48 -9.89 2.17
CA ALA A 163 -39.98 -8.71 1.47
C ALA A 163 -39.27 -7.72 2.42
N LYS A 164 -39.81 -7.53 3.65
CA LYS A 164 -39.15 -6.72 4.68
C LYS A 164 -37.78 -7.29 5.06
N ARG A 165 -37.68 -8.60 5.28
CA ARG A 165 -36.40 -9.26 5.58
C ARG A 165 -35.39 -9.06 4.46
N GLY A 166 -35.82 -9.17 3.21
CA GLY A 166 -34.99 -8.90 2.03
C GLY A 166 -34.36 -7.50 2.07
N VAL A 167 -35.17 -6.47 2.35
CA VAL A 167 -34.69 -5.09 2.50
C VAL A 167 -33.67 -4.96 3.64
N TYR A 168 -33.90 -5.59 4.79
CA TYR A 168 -32.95 -5.60 5.90
C TYR A 168 -31.58 -6.19 5.51
N TYR A 169 -31.56 -7.28 4.76
CA TYR A 169 -30.30 -7.87 4.29
C TYR A 169 -29.52 -6.94 3.35
N VAL A 170 -30.21 -6.18 2.49
CA VAL A 170 -29.54 -5.18 1.64
C VAL A 170 -28.86 -4.11 2.49
N PHE A 171 -29.53 -3.59 3.52
CA PHE A 171 -28.95 -2.60 4.41
C PHE A 171 -27.74 -3.14 5.18
N ILE A 172 -27.79 -4.39 5.65
CA ILE A 172 -26.65 -5.03 6.31
C ILE A 172 -25.47 -5.16 5.34
N GLY A 173 -25.72 -5.58 4.09
CA GLY A 173 -24.69 -5.67 3.07
C GLY A 173 -24.05 -4.31 2.76
N LEU A 174 -24.87 -3.27 2.64
CA LEU A 174 -24.39 -1.91 2.36
C LEU A 174 -23.59 -1.34 3.55
N ALA A 175 -24.01 -1.63 4.79
CA ALA A 175 -23.26 -1.28 5.99
C ALA A 175 -21.88 -1.96 6.03
N LEU A 176 -21.80 -3.25 5.67
CA LEU A 176 -20.52 -3.97 5.59
C LEU A 176 -19.56 -3.36 4.57
N VAL A 177 -20.08 -2.94 3.41
CA VAL A 177 -19.29 -2.25 2.39
C VAL A 177 -18.72 -0.93 2.92
N ILE A 178 -19.53 -0.12 3.61
CA ILE A 178 -19.07 1.13 4.23
C ILE A 178 -17.95 0.87 5.25
N ILE A 179 -18.11 -0.16 6.10
CA ILE A 179 -17.09 -0.52 7.10
C ILE A 179 -15.80 -0.99 6.41
N ALA A 180 -15.90 -1.78 5.34
CA ALA A 180 -14.74 -2.22 4.57
C ALA A 180 -13.95 -1.04 3.99
N PHE A 181 -14.64 -0.02 3.46
CA PHE A 181 -14.00 1.20 2.98
C PHE A 181 -13.27 1.97 4.09
N ALA A 182 -13.91 2.13 5.24
CA ALA A 182 -13.27 2.77 6.39
C ALA A 182 -12.00 2.01 6.84
N LEU A 183 -12.02 0.68 6.75
CA LEU A 183 -10.89 -0.17 7.13
C LEU A 183 -9.74 -0.08 6.13
N VAL A 184 -10.03 -0.03 4.82
CA VAL A 184 -9.00 0.20 3.78
C VAL A 184 -8.33 1.56 3.98
N ASN A 185 -9.11 2.61 4.20
CA ASN A 185 -8.58 3.95 4.47
C ASN A 185 -7.77 4.01 5.77
N TYR A 186 -8.09 3.17 6.76
CA TYR A 186 -7.33 3.10 8.01
C TYR A 186 -6.01 2.34 7.86
N LEU A 187 -5.98 1.26 7.06
CA LEU A 187 -4.78 0.46 6.84
C LEU A 187 -3.77 1.15 5.92
N TYR A 188 -4.24 1.95 4.97
CA TYR A 188 -3.37 2.80 4.16
C TYR A 188 -3.04 4.06 4.94
N ILE A 189 -1.83 4.11 5.50
CA ILE A 189 -1.30 5.22 6.32
C ILE A 189 -1.12 6.53 5.50
N GLY A 190 -1.34 6.48 4.18
CA GLY A 190 -1.50 7.65 3.32
C GLY A 190 -2.95 7.72 2.85
N GLU A 191 -3.58 8.89 2.98
CA GLU A 191 -4.95 9.13 2.58
C GLU A 191 -5.16 8.75 1.11
N VAL A 192 -5.80 7.61 0.84
CA VAL A 192 -6.26 7.29 -0.52
C VAL A 192 -7.53 8.11 -0.77
N THR A 193 -7.37 9.42 -0.95
CA THR A 193 -8.49 10.28 -1.37
C THR A 193 -8.57 10.24 -2.88
N CYS A 194 -9.43 9.38 -3.38
CA CYS A 194 -9.79 9.36 -4.79
C CYS A 194 -10.71 10.56 -5.06
N PRO A 195 -10.33 11.51 -5.94
CA PRO A 195 -11.27 12.56 -6.36
C PRO A 195 -12.41 11.90 -7.15
N PHE A 196 -13.63 11.98 -6.61
CA PHE A 196 -14.87 11.60 -7.27
C PHE A 196 -15.32 12.67 -8.27
#